data_AF-A0A2A8HVH2-F1
#
_entry.id   AF-A0A2A8HVH2-F1
#
_cell.length_a   1.000
_cell.length_b   1.000
_cell.length_c   1.000
_cell.angle_alpha   90.00
_cell.angle_beta   90.00
_cell.angle_gamma   90.00
#
_symmetry.space_group_name_H-M   'P 1'
#
loop_
_entity.id
_entity.type
_entity.pdbx_description
1 polymer ?
#
loop_
_entity_poly.entity_id
_entity_poly.type
_entity_poly.pdbx_seq_one_letter_code
_entity_poly.pdbx_strand_id
1 'polypeptide(L)'
;MSKIAAIIGRILLALLFIVSGANKFVDLAGTEQMIVSAGLPGGLALPVAAFEIIAGLCLALGFMVRLVSLALIVFVALTLLFFHNRFTDPMQGVMALKNLAVMGGLFLAFAHSQMWSHYYHIRSERKGEVATRAAEERAREAEMRAARAEAAAEARHTAPTPTATYADVDGDGVPERVTRRRRWFDW
;
A
#
# COMPACT_ATOMS: atom_id res chain seq x y z
N MET A 1 -13.95 13.39 3.40
CA MET A 1 -14.96 13.31 4.48
C MET A 1 -15.14 11.89 5.04
N SER A 2 -15.49 10.87 4.23
CA SER A 2 -15.75 9.49 4.74
C SER A 2 -14.60 8.84 5.54
N LYS A 3 -13.33 9.06 5.17
CA LYS A 3 -12.17 8.45 5.86
C LYS A 3 -11.98 8.93 7.31
N ILE A 4 -12.18 10.22 7.57
CA ILE A 4 -12.03 10.80 8.92
C ILE A 4 -13.12 10.25 9.83
N ALA A 5 -14.38 10.22 9.36
CA ALA A 5 -15.49 9.63 10.09
C ALA A 5 -15.26 8.15 10.43
N ALA A 6 -14.70 7.36 9.49
CA ALA A 6 -14.36 5.97 9.74
C ALA A 6 -13.26 5.80 10.81
N ILE A 7 -12.23 6.66 10.80
CA ILE A 7 -11.18 6.64 11.83
C ILE A 7 -11.76 7.01 13.20
N ILE A 8 -12.58 8.06 13.27
CA ILE A 8 -13.23 8.48 14.51
C ILE A 8 -14.12 7.35 15.05
N GLY A 9 -14.97 6.76 14.20
CA GLY A 9 -15.83 5.64 14.59
C GLY A 9 -15.03 4.46 15.13
N ARG A 10 -13.90 4.13 14.49
CA ARG A 10 -13.01 3.06 14.96
C ARG A 10 -12.37 3.37 16.32
N ILE A 11 -11.94 4.60 16.55
CA ILE A 11 -11.38 5.04 17.84
C ILE A 11 -12.45 4.98 18.93
N LEU A 12 -13.67 5.42 18.65
CA LEU A 12 -14.79 5.37 19.60
C LEU A 12 -15.15 3.91 19.96
N LEU A 13 -15.19 3.01 18.98
CA LEU A 13 -15.40 1.58 19.24
C LEU A 13 -14.25 0.99 20.06
N ALA A 14 -13.01 1.31 19.71
CA ALA A 14 -11.84 0.84 20.44
C ALA A 14 -11.82 1.32 21.90
N LEU A 15 -12.22 2.57 22.15
CA LEU A 15 -12.28 3.16 23.48
C LEU A 15 -13.18 2.36 24.43
N LEU A 16 -14.30 1.84 23.94
CA LEU A 16 -15.20 1.00 24.75
C LEU A 16 -14.48 -0.26 25.27
N PHE A 17 -13.70 -0.93 24.42
CA PHE A 17 -12.95 -2.13 24.81
C PHE A 17 -11.77 -1.80 25.72
N ILE A 18 -11.06 -0.71 25.47
CA ILE A 18 -9.93 -0.29 26.31
C ILE A 18 -10.41 0.05 27.72
N VAL A 19 -11.46 0.85 27.84
CA VAL A 19 -12.02 1.23 29.16
C VAL A 19 -12.64 0.02 29.86
N SER A 20 -13.36 -0.84 29.13
CA SER A 20 -13.93 -2.05 29.72
C SER A 20 -12.86 -3.01 30.22
N GLY A 21 -11.81 -3.23 29.43
CA GLY A 21 -10.69 -4.10 29.79
C GLY A 21 -9.88 -3.55 30.95
N ALA A 22 -9.64 -2.22 30.99
CA ALA A 22 -8.98 -1.57 32.11
C ALA A 22 -9.77 -1.72 33.41
N ASN A 23 -11.10 -1.56 33.37
CA ASN A 23 -11.95 -1.77 34.54
C ASN A 23 -11.88 -3.23 35.03
N LYS A 24 -11.90 -4.22 34.11
CA LYS A 24 -11.71 -5.63 34.47
C LYS A 24 -10.33 -5.90 35.06
N PHE A 25 -9.31 -5.16 34.62
CA PHE A 25 -7.94 -5.29 35.13
C PHE A 25 -7.78 -4.74 36.55
N VAL A 26 -8.52 -3.67 36.88
CA VAL A 26 -8.56 -3.12 38.25
C VAL A 26 -9.34 -4.03 39.19
N ASP A 27 -10.47 -4.60 38.72
CA ASP A 27 -11.30 -5.51 39.50
C ASP A 27 -11.26 -6.94 38.94
N LEU A 28 -10.09 -7.57 39.05
CA LEU A 28 -9.90 -8.96 38.62
C LEU A 28 -10.78 -9.91 39.43
N ALA A 29 -10.90 -9.68 40.74
CA ALA A 29 -11.64 -10.56 41.63
C ALA A 29 -13.15 -10.54 41.34
N GLY A 30 -13.75 -9.36 41.14
CA GLY A 30 -15.15 -9.24 40.75
C GLY A 30 -15.41 -9.83 39.36
N THR A 31 -14.50 -9.62 38.40
CA THR A 31 -14.59 -10.21 37.06
C THR A 31 -14.54 -11.74 37.11
N GLU A 32 -13.64 -12.30 37.92
CA GLU A 32 -13.49 -13.75 38.09
C GLU A 32 -14.75 -14.37 38.71
N GLN A 33 -15.31 -13.75 39.75
CA GLN A 33 -16.58 -14.19 40.34
C GLN A 33 -17.72 -14.16 39.32
N MET A 34 -17.78 -13.10 38.51
CA MET A 34 -18.78 -12.96 37.45
C MET A 34 -18.65 -14.09 36.42
N ILE A 35 -17.44 -14.40 35.95
CA ILE A 35 -17.17 -15.48 34.99
C ILE A 35 -17.58 -16.85 35.55
N VAL A 36 -17.16 -17.16 36.78
CA VAL A 36 -17.51 -18.43 37.45
C VAL A 36 -19.03 -18.53 37.64
N SER A 37 -19.70 -17.44 38.01
CA SER A 37 -21.16 -17.39 38.14
C SER A 37 -21.91 -17.64 36.83
N ALA A 38 -21.26 -17.39 35.69
CA ALA A 38 -21.79 -17.66 34.36
C ALA A 38 -21.61 -19.13 33.91
N GLY A 39 -20.98 -19.97 34.73
CA GLY A 39 -20.69 -21.38 34.43
C GLY A 39 -19.42 -21.61 33.62
N LEU A 40 -18.56 -20.60 33.50
CA LEU A 40 -17.26 -20.70 32.83
C LEU A 40 -16.16 -21.10 33.83
N PRO A 41 -15.10 -21.80 33.37
CA PRO A 41 -13.99 -22.16 34.23
C PRO A 41 -13.25 -20.91 34.72
N GLY A 42 -12.73 -20.99 35.95
CA GLY A 42 -11.92 -19.93 36.53
C GLY A 42 -10.56 -19.75 35.86
N GLY A 43 -9.87 -18.66 36.18
CA GLY A 43 -8.60 -18.22 35.62
C GLY A 43 -8.74 -17.44 34.32
N LEU A 44 -9.97 -17.17 33.87
CA LEU A 44 -10.24 -16.46 32.61
C LEU A 44 -10.29 -14.94 32.76
N ALA A 45 -10.39 -14.39 33.98
CA ALA A 45 -10.49 -12.94 34.16
C ALA A 45 -9.27 -12.19 33.58
N LEU A 46 -8.05 -12.65 33.89
CA LEU A 46 -6.81 -12.03 33.39
C LEU A 46 -6.69 -12.09 31.85
N PRO A 47 -6.83 -13.26 31.18
CA PRO A 47 -6.72 -13.32 29.72
C PRO A 47 -7.84 -12.55 29.03
N VAL A 48 -9.07 -12.51 29.57
CA VAL A 48 -10.17 -11.71 29.02
C VAL A 48 -9.86 -10.21 29.11
N ALA A 49 -9.41 -9.73 30.26
CA ALA A 49 -9.05 -8.32 30.44
C ALA A 49 -7.88 -7.93 29.52
N ALA A 50 -6.84 -8.75 29.44
CA ALA A 50 -5.71 -8.52 28.54
C ALA A 50 -6.15 -8.52 27.07
N PHE A 51 -7.00 -9.47 26.66
CA PHE A 51 -7.54 -9.55 25.31
C PHE A 51 -8.31 -8.29 24.93
N GLU A 52 -9.22 -7.79 25.79
CA GLU A 52 -10.00 -6.60 25.50
C GLU A 52 -9.11 -5.35 25.30
N ILE A 53 -8.09 -5.17 26.14
CA ILE A 53 -7.17 -4.03 26.02
C ILE A 53 -6.34 -4.14 24.74
N ILE A 54 -5.74 -5.31 24.48
CA ILE A 54 -4.89 -5.52 23.31
C ILE A 54 -5.71 -5.39 22.03
N ALA A 55 -6.87 -6.04 21.95
CA ALA A 55 -7.75 -5.98 20.79
C ALA A 55 -8.29 -4.56 20.59
N GLY A 56 -8.69 -3.85 21.66
CA GLY A 56 -9.07 -2.44 21.60
C GLY A 56 -7.95 -1.56 21.05
N LEU A 57 -6.71 -1.75 21.52
CA LEU A 57 -5.56 -0.98 21.05
C LEU A 57 -5.21 -1.29 19.58
N CYS A 58 -5.23 -2.57 19.18
CA CYS A 58 -5.06 -2.96 17.78
C CYS A 58 -6.14 -2.34 16.89
N LEU A 59 -7.40 -2.32 17.35
CA LEU A 59 -8.50 -1.68 16.63
C LEU A 59 -8.27 -0.17 16.50
N ALA A 60 -7.86 0.53 17.56
CA ALA A 60 -7.56 1.97 17.53
C ALA A 60 -6.43 2.29 16.53
N LEU A 61 -5.32 1.58 16.63
CA LEU A 61 -4.13 1.74 15.78
C LEU A 61 -4.39 1.33 14.32
N GLY A 62 -5.43 0.54 14.07
CA GLY A 62 -5.74 0.04 12.74
C GLY A 62 -4.93 -1.18 12.33
N PHE A 63 -4.33 -1.88 13.30
CA PHE A 63 -3.59 -3.09 13.05
C PHE A 63 -4.55 -4.29 12.94
N MET A 64 -4.45 -5.05 11.84
CA MET A 64 -5.28 -6.24 11.61
C MET A 64 -6.79 -6.03 11.86
N VAL A 65 -7.33 -4.84 11.56
CA VAL A 65 -8.72 -4.44 11.87
C VAL A 65 -9.74 -5.51 11.52
N ARG A 66 -9.58 -6.17 10.38
CA ARG A 66 -10.52 -7.20 9.93
C ARG A 66 -10.56 -8.43 10.87
N LEU A 67 -9.40 -8.91 11.28
CA LEU A 67 -9.30 -10.04 12.22
C LEU A 67 -9.70 -9.62 13.63
N VAL A 68 -9.25 -8.44 14.07
CA VAL A 68 -9.54 -7.90 15.40
C VAL A 68 -11.03 -7.62 15.56
N SER A 69 -11.67 -7.00 14.58
CA SER A 69 -13.13 -6.77 14.59
C SER A 69 -13.90 -8.08 14.64
N LEU A 70 -13.47 -9.12 13.90
CA LEU A 70 -14.14 -10.42 13.93
C LEU A 70 -13.99 -11.10 15.30
N ALA A 71 -12.79 -11.06 15.89
CA ALA A 71 -12.55 -11.57 17.22
C ALA A 71 -13.38 -10.83 18.29
N LEU A 72 -13.46 -9.50 18.19
CA LEU A 72 -14.28 -8.67 19.08
C LEU A 72 -15.79 -8.92 18.88
N ILE A 73 -16.26 -9.19 17.65
CA ILE A 73 -17.66 -9.56 17.40
C ILE A 73 -18.00 -10.87 18.11
N VAL A 74 -17.16 -11.90 17.96
CA VAL A 74 -17.36 -13.18 18.64
C VAL A 74 -17.35 -12.98 20.16
N PHE A 75 -16.41 -12.19 20.67
CA PHE A 75 -16.34 -11.87 22.09
C PHE A 75 -17.61 -11.16 22.61
N VAL A 76 -18.10 -10.14 21.90
CA VAL A 76 -19.33 -9.43 22.29
C VAL A 76 -20.55 -10.34 22.18
N ALA A 77 -20.61 -11.22 21.19
CA ALA A 77 -21.69 -12.21 21.08
C ALA A 77 -21.70 -13.19 22.26
N LEU A 78 -20.52 -13.68 22.69
CA LEU A 78 -20.40 -14.53 23.88
C LEU A 78 -20.84 -13.79 25.14
N THR A 79 -20.41 -12.54 25.34
CA THR A 79 -20.82 -11.76 26.52
C THR A 79 -22.33 -11.48 26.55
N LEU A 80 -22.95 -11.30 25.38
CA LEU A 80 -24.40 -11.18 25.25
C LEU A 80 -25.11 -12.47 25.68
N LEU A 81 -24.64 -13.63 25.18
CA LEU A 81 -25.24 -14.94 25.45
C LEU A 81 -25.12 -15.35 26.93
N PHE A 82 -23.94 -15.16 27.53
CA PHE A 82 -23.68 -15.61 28.91
C PHE A 82 -24.18 -14.64 29.98
N PHE A 83 -24.12 -13.33 29.75
CA PHE A 83 -24.37 -12.34 30.81
C PHE A 83 -25.69 -11.56 30.66
N HIS A 84 -26.34 -11.60 29.50
CA HIS A 84 -27.51 -10.76 29.21
C HIS A 84 -28.73 -11.55 28.74
N ASN A 85 -28.88 -12.78 29.24
CA ASN A 85 -29.96 -13.68 28.83
C ASN A 85 -31.28 -13.48 29.63
N ARG A 86 -31.33 -12.59 30.63
CA ARG A 86 -32.56 -12.31 31.39
C ARG A 86 -33.25 -11.04 30.89
N PHE A 87 -34.03 -11.20 29.83
CA PHE A 87 -34.84 -10.12 29.22
C PHE A 87 -35.95 -9.57 30.12
N THR A 88 -36.18 -10.18 31.29
CA THR A 88 -37.17 -9.74 32.27
C THR A 88 -36.73 -8.52 33.07
N ASP A 89 -35.43 -8.18 33.07
CA ASP A 89 -34.90 -6.98 33.70
C ASP A 89 -34.66 -5.88 32.64
N PRO A 90 -35.35 -4.72 32.73
CA PRO A 90 -35.14 -3.60 31.80
C PRO A 90 -33.68 -3.17 31.66
N MET A 91 -32.88 -3.25 32.73
CA MET A 91 -31.47 -2.87 32.70
C MET A 91 -30.65 -3.83 31.83
N GLN A 92 -30.92 -5.13 31.93
CA GLN A 92 -30.24 -6.14 31.11
C GLN A 92 -30.60 -5.99 29.63
N GLY A 93 -31.85 -5.65 29.32
CA GLY A 93 -32.29 -5.36 27.96
C GLY A 93 -31.51 -4.19 27.33
N VAL A 94 -31.30 -3.10 28.07
CA VAL A 94 -30.53 -1.94 27.58
C VAL A 94 -29.06 -2.30 27.37
N MET A 95 -28.45 -3.05 28.28
CA MET A 95 -27.05 -3.47 28.14
C MET A 95 -26.87 -4.46 26.98
N ALA A 96 -27.83 -5.35 26.76
CA ALA A 96 -27.86 -6.23 25.60
C ALA A 96 -27.91 -5.43 24.29
N LEU A 97 -28.79 -4.42 24.23
CA LEU A 97 -28.93 -3.56 23.06
C LEU A 97 -27.66 -2.73 22.79
N LYS A 98 -26.99 -2.24 23.85
CA LYS A 98 -25.67 -1.60 23.74
C LYS A 98 -24.65 -2.53 23.08
N ASN A 99 -24.56 -3.77 23.55
CA ASN A 99 -23.63 -4.76 22.99
C ASN A 99 -23.98 -5.12 21.54
N LEU A 100 -25.28 -5.19 21.19
CA LEU A 100 -25.73 -5.38 19.82
C LEU A 100 -25.34 -4.22 18.89
N ALA A 101 -25.49 -2.97 19.36
CA ALA A 101 -25.05 -1.79 18.63
C ALA A 101 -23.52 -1.77 18.42
N VAL A 102 -22.76 -2.17 19.44
CA VAL A 102 -21.29 -2.32 19.33
C VAL A 102 -20.91 -3.38 18.31
N MET A 103 -21.58 -4.54 18.29
CA MET A 103 -21.37 -5.56 17.24
C MET A 103 -21.66 -5.00 15.85
N GLY A 104 -22.74 -4.22 15.67
CA GLY A 104 -23.03 -3.54 14.42
C GLY A 104 -21.93 -2.59 13.97
N GLY A 105 -21.40 -1.78 14.89
CA GLY A 105 -20.25 -0.91 14.63
C GLY A 105 -18.99 -1.69 14.25
N LEU A 106 -18.73 -2.83 14.88
CA LEU A 106 -17.61 -3.71 14.54
C LEU A 106 -17.79 -4.38 13.16
N PHE A 107 -19.01 -4.76 12.78
CA PHE A 107 -19.30 -5.27 11.43
C PHE A 107 -19.03 -4.20 10.36
N LEU A 108 -19.37 -2.94 10.62
CA LEU A 108 -19.02 -1.83 9.74
C LEU A 108 -17.49 -1.63 9.67
N ALA A 109 -16.79 -1.70 10.81
CA ALA A 109 -15.33 -1.63 10.84
C ALA A 109 -14.69 -2.79 10.05
N PHE A 110 -15.24 -4.00 10.14
CA PHE A 110 -14.85 -5.15 9.35
C PHE A 110 -15.06 -4.91 7.85
N ALA A 111 -16.23 -4.43 7.44
CA ALA A 111 -16.56 -4.17 6.04
C ALA A 111 -15.67 -3.08 5.42
N HIS A 112 -15.39 -2.01 6.17
CA HIS A 112 -14.57 -0.89 5.73
C HIS A 112 -13.05 -1.13 5.85
N SER A 113 -12.61 -2.23 6.47
CA SER A 113 -11.19 -2.57 6.62
C SER A 113 -10.57 -3.16 5.34
N GLN A 114 -10.40 -2.32 4.34
CA GLN A 114 -9.63 -2.62 3.11
C GLN A 114 -8.12 -2.59 3.40
N MET A 115 -7.64 -3.50 4.24
CA MET A 115 -6.21 -3.66 4.60
C MET A 115 -5.30 -3.84 3.37
N TRP A 116 -5.86 -4.24 2.22
CA TRP A 116 -5.08 -4.49 1.02
C TRP A 116 -4.81 -3.24 0.17
N SER A 117 -5.58 -2.16 0.33
CA SER A 117 -5.47 -1.00 -0.57
C SER A 117 -4.16 -0.21 -0.39
N HIS A 118 -3.58 -0.18 0.81
CA HIS A 118 -2.38 0.63 1.07
C HIS A 118 -1.09 0.01 0.49
N TYR A 119 -0.98 -1.33 0.44
CA TYR A 119 0.16 -2.00 -0.20
C TYR A 119 0.14 -1.85 -1.73
N TYR A 120 -1.04 -1.84 -2.34
CA TYR A 120 -1.17 -1.66 -3.80
C TYR A 120 -0.99 -0.21 -4.24
N HIS A 121 -1.44 0.79 -3.48
CA HIS A 121 -1.28 2.20 -3.88
C HIS A 121 0.19 2.61 -4.03
N ILE A 122 1.06 2.22 -3.10
CA ILE A 122 2.50 2.56 -3.16
C ILE A 122 3.18 1.84 -4.34
N ARG A 123 2.73 0.64 -4.72
CA ARG A 123 3.29 -0.10 -5.86
C ARG A 123 2.72 0.35 -7.21
N SER A 124 1.46 0.78 -7.28
CA SER A 124 0.84 1.27 -8.51
C SER A 124 1.39 2.64 -8.90
N GLU A 125 1.64 3.53 -7.94
CA GLU A 125 2.22 4.85 -8.21
C GLU A 125 3.65 4.73 -8.77
N ARG A 126 4.50 3.90 -8.15
CA ARG A 126 5.85 3.66 -8.67
C ARG A 126 5.87 3.03 -10.07
N LYS A 127 4.91 2.16 -10.40
CA LYS A 127 4.82 1.57 -11.74
C LYS A 127 4.40 2.61 -12.79
N GLY A 128 3.51 3.54 -12.43
CA GLY A 128 3.11 4.65 -13.29
C GLY A 128 4.27 5.61 -13.57
N GLU A 129 5.00 6.02 -12.53
CA GLU A 129 6.15 6.92 -12.63
C GLU A 129 7.34 6.32 -13.39
N VAL A 130 7.60 5.02 -13.22
CA VAL A 130 8.66 4.34 -13.98
C VAL A 130 8.25 4.17 -15.44
N ALA A 131 6.97 3.93 -15.72
CA ALA A 131 6.47 3.82 -17.09
C ALA A 131 6.52 5.17 -17.83
N THR A 132 6.22 6.29 -17.17
CA THR A 132 6.35 7.62 -17.77
C THR A 132 7.80 8.01 -18.02
N ARG A 133 8.69 7.79 -17.04
CA ARG A 133 10.14 8.03 -17.21
C ARG A 133 10.73 7.19 -18.34
N ALA A 134 10.37 5.91 -18.43
CA ALA A 134 10.81 5.03 -19.52
C ALA A 134 10.24 5.46 -20.89
N ALA A 135 9.04 6.05 -20.92
CA ALA A 135 8.47 6.60 -22.15
C ALA A 135 9.20 7.88 -22.60
N GLU A 136 9.54 8.77 -21.67
CA GLU A 136 10.32 9.98 -21.93
C GLU A 136 11.74 9.66 -22.42
N GLU A 137 12.41 8.68 -21.81
CA GLU A 137 13.73 8.23 -22.25
C GLU A 137 13.70 7.67 -23.68
N ARG A 138 12.69 6.85 -24.02
CA ARG A 138 12.50 6.33 -25.38
C ARG A 138 12.21 7.43 -26.39
N ALA A 139 11.46 8.47 -26.00
CA ALA A 139 11.19 9.62 -26.86
C ALA A 139 12.48 10.42 -27.12
N ARG A 140 13.27 10.72 -26.07
CA ARG A 140 14.57 11.39 -26.20
C ARG A 140 15.55 10.59 -27.05
N GLU A 141 15.62 9.27 -26.88
CA GLU A 141 16.46 8.43 -27.73
C GLU A 141 16.02 8.43 -29.19
N ALA A 142 14.71 8.47 -29.45
CA ALA A 142 14.17 8.57 -30.80
C ALA A 142 14.50 9.93 -31.43
N GLU A 143 14.36 11.03 -30.69
CA GLU A 143 14.76 12.38 -31.13
C GLU A 143 16.26 12.45 -31.41
N MET A 144 17.10 11.92 -30.53
CA MET A 144 18.56 11.88 -30.73
C MET A 144 18.94 11.02 -31.94
N ARG A 145 18.21 9.93 -32.21
CA ARG A 145 18.39 9.12 -33.42
C ARG A 145 17.97 9.86 -34.68
N ALA A 146 16.85 10.59 -34.65
CA ALA A 146 16.38 11.41 -35.77
C ALA A 146 17.37 12.55 -36.07
N ALA A 147 17.81 13.29 -35.04
CA ALA A 147 18.79 14.36 -35.18
C ALA A 147 20.13 13.87 -35.76
N ARG A 148 20.61 12.69 -35.34
CA ARG A 148 21.82 12.07 -35.92
C ARG A 148 21.61 11.66 -37.38
N ALA A 149 20.42 11.17 -37.73
CA ALA A 149 20.10 10.79 -39.10
C ALA A 149 20.01 12.02 -40.02
N GLU A 150 19.40 13.10 -39.54
CA GLU A 150 19.34 14.39 -40.25
C GLU A 150 20.73 14.99 -40.41
N ALA A 151 21.53 15.06 -39.33
CA ALA A 151 22.90 15.54 -39.40
C ALA A 151 23.77 14.70 -40.35
N ALA A 152 23.58 13.38 -40.39
CA ALA A 152 24.27 12.51 -41.33
C ALA A 152 23.79 12.71 -42.79
N ALA A 153 22.50 13.00 -43.00
CA ALA A 153 21.97 13.35 -44.32
C ALA A 153 22.51 14.71 -44.79
N GLU A 154 22.50 15.71 -43.93
CA GLU A 154 23.05 17.04 -44.22
C GLU A 154 24.55 16.99 -44.48
N ALA A 155 25.30 16.19 -43.71
CA ALA A 155 26.71 15.92 -43.97
C ALA A 155 26.95 15.25 -45.33
N ARG A 156 26.01 14.43 -45.83
CA ARG A 156 26.09 13.87 -47.19
C ARG A 156 25.78 14.90 -48.27
N HIS A 157 24.90 15.86 -48.00
CA HIS A 157 24.57 16.93 -48.95
C HIS A 157 25.64 18.02 -49.01
N THR A 158 26.31 18.31 -47.88
CA THR A 158 27.39 19.30 -47.78
C THR A 158 28.77 18.69 -47.98
N ALA A 159 28.87 17.35 -48.08
CA ALA A 159 30.11 16.68 -48.44
C ALA A 159 30.59 17.23 -49.78
N PRO A 160 31.82 17.75 -49.87
CA PRO A 160 32.36 18.20 -51.13
C PRO A 160 32.33 17.03 -52.11
N THR A 161 31.76 17.24 -53.29
CA THR A 161 31.84 16.30 -54.41
C THR A 161 33.29 15.85 -54.51
N PRO A 162 33.61 14.54 -54.48
CA PRO A 162 34.99 14.09 -54.52
C PRO A 162 35.60 14.56 -55.85
N THR A 163 36.28 15.70 -55.81
CA THR A 163 36.94 16.29 -56.96
C THR A 163 38.09 15.35 -57.27
N ALA A 164 37.95 14.59 -58.35
CA ALA A 164 39.03 13.84 -58.93
C ALA A 164 40.17 14.84 -59.20
N THR A 165 41.26 14.73 -58.45
CA THR A 165 42.45 15.55 -58.71
C THR A 165 43.11 14.96 -59.95
N TYR A 166 43.19 15.73 -61.02
CA TYR A 166 43.95 15.35 -62.20
C TYR A 166 45.31 16.04 -62.12
N ALA A 167 46.38 15.26 -62.24
CA ALA A 167 47.74 15.78 -62.33
C ALA A 167 48.47 15.00 -63.40
N ASP A 168 49.25 15.70 -64.20
CA ASP A 168 50.20 15.12 -65.13
C ASP A 168 51.39 14.61 -64.29
N VAL A 169 51.46 13.29 -64.10
CA VAL A 169 52.42 12.65 -63.18
C VAL A 169 53.74 12.33 -63.88
N ASP A 170 53.71 12.17 -65.20
CA ASP A 170 54.83 11.72 -66.04
C ASP A 170 55.35 12.76 -67.03
N GLY A 171 54.70 13.93 -67.12
CA GLY A 171 55.19 15.12 -67.82
C GLY A 171 54.97 15.07 -69.34
N ASP A 172 54.03 14.24 -69.80
CA ASP A 172 53.72 14.05 -71.22
C ASP A 172 52.66 15.05 -71.74
N GLY A 173 52.13 15.91 -70.85
CA GLY A 173 51.13 16.91 -71.16
C GLY A 173 49.68 16.40 -71.08
N VAL A 174 49.44 15.13 -70.70
CA VAL A 174 48.11 14.55 -70.56
C VAL A 174 47.73 14.43 -69.08
N PRO A 175 46.68 15.12 -68.62
CA PRO A 175 46.30 15.08 -67.21
C PRO A 175 45.61 13.76 -66.83
N GLU A 176 46.26 12.95 -65.98
CA GLU A 176 45.71 11.69 -65.46
C GLU A 176 45.02 11.84 -64.09
N ARG A 177 44.08 10.93 -63.79
CA ARG A 177 43.33 10.95 -62.53
C ARG A 177 44.19 10.43 -61.37
N VAL A 178 44.62 11.30 -60.48
CA VAL A 178 45.38 10.93 -59.27
C VAL A 178 44.44 10.33 -58.23
N THR A 179 44.33 9.00 -58.23
CA THR A 179 43.76 8.30 -57.08
C THR A 179 44.79 8.24 -55.97
N ARG A 180 44.58 9.00 -54.88
CA ARG A 180 45.41 8.90 -53.67
C ARG A 180 45.23 7.52 -53.05
N ARG A 181 45.96 6.51 -53.55
CA ARG A 181 46.03 5.18 -52.97
C ARG A 181 46.75 5.34 -51.63
N ARG A 182 46.03 5.28 -50.52
CA ARG A 182 46.65 5.23 -49.17
C ARG A 182 47.63 4.06 -49.17
N ARG A 183 48.93 4.34 -49.27
CA ARG A 183 49.97 3.35 -48.96
C ARG A 183 49.87 3.08 -47.46
N TRP A 184 49.61 1.82 -47.13
CA TRP A 184 49.35 1.33 -45.78
C TRP A 184 50.64 1.03 -44.99
N PHE A 185 51.80 1.39 -45.54
CA PHE A 185 53.12 1.05 -45.02
C PHE A 185 54.04 2.25 -45.16
N ASP A 186 54.04 3.11 -44.15
CA ASP A 186 55.18 3.96 -43.80
C ASP A 186 55.22 3.96 -42.27
N TRP A 187 56.18 3.21 -41.71
CA TRP A 187 56.61 3.22 -40.30
C TRP A 187 57.98 3.86 -40.20
#